data_AF-A6FZW3-F1
#
_entry.id   AF-A6FZW3-F1
#
_cell.length_a   1.000
_cell.length_b   1.000
_cell.length_c   1.000
_cell.angle_alpha   90.00
_cell.angle_beta   90.00
_cell.angle_gamma   90.00
#
_symmetry.space_group_name_H-M   'P 1'
#
loop_
_entity.id
_entity.type
_entity.pdbx_description
1 polymer ?
#
loop_
_entity_poly.entity_id
_entity_poly.type
_entity_poly.pdbx_seq_one_letter_code
_entity_poly.pdbx_strand_id
1 'polypeptide(L)'
;MLLVLGLCVRLGGIFFDLRLDSWLRAAEFGLEEDASPWRAGLGRTLGARWLSWVLAVPAWWLWTWTAQRAARGHGLELRHGGLAAVGWWFVPIANLFMPLRVLAELWCAAADPRPVAWRRQSFPSWIVLWWLSLLAIPMLGAALVEQVADFFLGGVFDDSVTAARMHAIIRRDVALNGLVLVAGGLALVIVTRISAGLLEGPR
;
A
#
# COMPACT_ATOMS: atom_id res chain seq x y z
N MET A 1 -1.92 -11.13 -9.51
CA MET A 1 -0.71 -10.77 -10.29
C MET A 1 -0.22 -9.35 -10.00
N LEU A 2 -1.05 -8.30 -10.16
CA LEU A 2 -0.63 -6.90 -9.93
C LEU A 2 -0.17 -6.58 -8.50
N LEU A 3 -0.80 -7.16 -7.47
CA LEU A 3 -0.35 -7.00 -6.08
C LEU A 3 1.04 -7.60 -5.83
N VAL A 4 1.33 -8.75 -6.45
CA VAL A 4 2.65 -9.42 -6.36
C VAL A 4 3.70 -8.57 -7.06
N LEU A 5 3.39 -8.05 -8.25
CA LEU A 5 4.27 -7.13 -8.96
C LEU A 5 4.56 -5.87 -8.12
N GLY A 6 3.53 -5.30 -7.48
CA GLY A 6 3.70 -4.16 -6.56
C GLY A 6 4.62 -4.49 -5.37
N LEU A 7 4.46 -5.67 -4.76
CA LEU A 7 5.34 -6.15 -3.69
C LEU A 7 6.80 -6.30 -4.16
N CYS A 8 7.02 -6.84 -5.37
CA CYS A 8 8.35 -6.98 -5.95
C CYS A 8 9.01 -5.63 -6.21
N VAL A 9 8.27 -4.65 -6.74
CA VAL A 9 8.77 -3.28 -6.93
C VAL A 9 9.18 -2.65 -5.60
N ARG A 10 8.44 -2.93 -4.52
CA ARG A 10 8.76 -2.42 -3.17
C ARG A 10 10.01 -3.04 -2.59
N LEU A 11 10.18 -4.36 -2.72
CA LEU A 11 11.41 -5.03 -2.32
C LEU A 11 12.61 -4.46 -3.07
N GLY A 12 12.51 -4.28 -4.39
CA GLY A 12 13.55 -3.64 -5.20
C GLY A 12 13.86 -2.20 -4.74
N GLY A 13 12.83 -1.43 -4.36
CA GLY A 13 12.97 -0.11 -3.76
C GLY A 13 13.79 -0.12 -2.47
N ILE A 14 13.49 -1.03 -1.54
CA ILE A 14 14.26 -1.15 -0.28
C ILE A 14 15.73 -1.44 -0.56
N PHE A 15 16.04 -2.37 -1.46
CA PHE A 15 17.44 -2.66 -1.82
C PHE A 15 18.13 -1.44 -2.42
N PHE A 16 17.43 -0.67 -3.25
CA PHE A 16 17.97 0.59 -3.79
C PHE A 16 18.21 1.62 -2.69
N ASP A 17 17.28 1.80 -1.74
CA ASP A 17 17.42 2.77 -0.66
C ASP A 17 18.59 2.43 0.26
N LEU A 18 18.76 1.15 0.61
CA LEU A 18 19.90 0.67 1.40
C LEU A 18 21.22 0.88 0.67
N ARG A 19 21.23 0.70 -0.65
CA ARG A 19 22.41 0.97 -1.48
C ARG A 19 22.70 2.47 -1.59
N LEU A 20 21.66 3.29 -1.74
CA LEU A 20 21.78 4.74 -1.76
C LEU A 20 22.34 5.27 -0.43
N ASP A 21 21.88 4.74 0.72
CA ASP A 21 22.45 5.06 2.03
C ASP A 21 23.94 4.75 2.10
N SER A 22 24.35 3.58 1.57
CA SER A 22 25.77 3.20 1.55
C SER A 22 26.64 4.12 0.69
N TRP A 23 26.11 4.59 -0.45
CA TRP A 23 26.80 5.55 -1.31
C TRP A 23 26.90 6.93 -0.69
N LEU A 24 25.84 7.42 -0.04
CA LEU A 24 25.88 8.70 0.66
C LEU A 24 26.92 8.71 1.77
N ARG A 25 27.04 7.62 2.53
CA ARG A 25 28.13 7.47 3.52
C ARG A 25 29.50 7.53 2.86
N ALA A 26 29.69 6.88 1.71
CA ALA A 26 30.97 6.90 1.00
C ALA A 26 31.33 8.31 0.49
N ALA A 27 30.34 9.05 -0.03
CA ALA A 27 30.50 10.44 -0.46
C ALA A 27 30.85 11.38 0.71
N GLU A 28 30.25 11.20 1.90
CA GLU A 28 30.61 11.95 3.12
C GLU A 28 32.10 11.78 3.50
N PHE A 29 32.70 10.63 3.20
CA PHE A 29 34.13 10.38 3.42
C PHE A 29 35.03 10.85 2.28
N GLY A 30 34.49 11.54 1.27
CA GLY A 30 35.25 12.03 0.12
C GLY A 30 35.75 10.91 -0.81
N LEU A 31 35.10 9.74 -0.79
CA LEU A 31 35.54 8.58 -1.57
C LEU A 31 34.98 8.54 -3.01
N GLU A 32 34.02 9.40 -3.36
CA GLU A 32 33.39 9.44 -4.68
C GLU A 32 33.37 10.87 -5.26
N GLU A 33 33.96 11.03 -6.44
CA GLU A 33 34.03 12.31 -7.18
C GLU A 33 32.84 12.55 -8.13
N ASP A 34 32.06 11.52 -8.50
CA ASP A 34 30.96 11.64 -9.48
C ASP A 34 29.57 11.32 -8.89
N ALA A 35 28.73 12.36 -8.79
CA ALA A 35 27.34 12.28 -8.33
C ALA A 35 26.33 11.91 -9.44
N SER A 36 26.75 11.71 -10.70
CA SER A 36 25.84 11.45 -11.83
C SER A 36 25.05 10.12 -11.76
N PRO A 37 25.62 8.98 -11.31
CA PRO A 37 24.93 7.68 -11.44
C PRO A 37 23.72 7.52 -10.52
N TRP A 38 23.77 8.10 -9.31
CA TRP A 38 22.69 7.93 -8.33
C TRP A 38 21.47 8.78 -8.66
N ARG A 39 21.63 9.96 -9.31
CA ARG A 39 20.51 10.80 -9.76
C ARG A 39 19.60 10.06 -10.76
N ALA A 40 20.21 9.38 -11.74
CA ALA A 40 19.49 8.54 -12.69
C ALA A 40 18.88 7.29 -12.02
N GLY A 41 19.52 6.76 -10.98
CA GLY A 41 18.96 5.71 -10.13
C GLY A 41 17.68 6.16 -9.41
N LEU A 42 17.73 7.33 -8.76
CA LEU A 42 16.65 7.90 -7.97
C LEU A 42 15.39 8.13 -8.82
N GLY A 43 15.54 8.74 -10.00
CA GLY A 43 14.41 8.97 -10.91
C GLY A 43 13.71 7.67 -11.33
N ARG A 44 14.48 6.62 -11.64
CA ARG A 44 13.93 5.31 -12.02
C ARG A 44 13.19 4.64 -10.88
N THR A 45 13.72 4.69 -9.66
CA THR A 45 13.08 4.05 -8.50
C THR A 45 11.82 4.77 -8.06
N LEU A 46 11.84 6.11 -8.01
CA LEU A 46 10.64 6.91 -7.75
C LEU A 46 9.57 6.68 -8.84
N GLY A 47 9.95 6.67 -10.11
CA GLY A 47 9.05 6.38 -11.22
C GLY A 47 8.41 4.99 -11.13
N ALA A 48 9.21 3.95 -10.85
CA ALA A 48 8.71 2.59 -10.67
C ALA A 48 7.74 2.48 -9.49
N ARG A 49 8.03 3.16 -8.36
CA ARG A 49 7.13 3.20 -7.19
C ARG A 49 5.80 3.86 -7.52
N TRP A 50 5.81 5.00 -8.18
CA TRP A 50 4.59 5.68 -8.62
C TRP A 50 3.76 4.81 -9.55
N LEU A 51 4.40 4.22 -10.57
CA LEU A 51 3.73 3.31 -11.49
C LEU A 51 3.09 2.13 -10.75
N SER A 52 3.78 1.55 -9.77
CA SER A 52 3.23 0.45 -8.97
C SER A 52 1.94 0.83 -8.23
N TRP A 53 1.87 2.05 -7.66
CA TRP A 53 0.66 2.54 -6.99
C TRP A 53 -0.47 2.80 -7.98
N VAL A 54 -0.16 3.45 -9.11
CA VAL A 54 -1.11 3.77 -10.18
C VAL A 54 -1.76 2.50 -10.72
N LEU A 55 -1.06 1.36 -10.73
CA LEU A 55 -1.62 0.08 -11.13
C LEU A 55 -2.31 -0.67 -9.99
N ALA A 56 -1.74 -0.66 -8.79
CA ALA A 56 -2.26 -1.44 -7.66
C ALA A 56 -3.60 -0.91 -7.12
N VAL A 57 -3.78 0.42 -7.05
CA VAL A 57 -5.00 1.02 -6.49
C VAL A 57 -6.23 0.72 -7.35
N PRO A 58 -6.22 0.96 -8.68
CA PRO A 58 -7.36 0.60 -9.53
C PRO A 58 -7.59 -0.91 -9.57
N ALA A 59 -6.53 -1.73 -9.54
CA ALA A 59 -6.68 -3.18 -9.48
C ALA A 59 -7.38 -3.64 -8.19
N TRP A 60 -7.06 -3.02 -7.06
CA TRP A 60 -7.73 -3.27 -5.78
C TRP A 60 -9.21 -2.88 -5.82
N TRP A 61 -9.54 -1.71 -6.38
CA TRP A 61 -10.93 -1.28 -6.54
C TRP A 61 -11.72 -2.19 -7.48
N LEU A 62 -11.13 -2.56 -8.63
CA LEU A 62 -11.75 -3.46 -9.59
C LEU A 62 -12.01 -4.83 -8.94
N TRP A 63 -11.03 -5.38 -8.22
CA TRP A 63 -11.21 -6.63 -7.49
C TRP A 63 -12.29 -6.53 -6.42
N THR A 64 -12.34 -5.44 -5.65
CA THR A 64 -13.37 -5.24 -4.62
C THR A 64 -14.76 -5.22 -5.26
N TRP A 65 -14.90 -4.54 -6.40
CA TRP A 65 -16.15 -4.50 -7.16
C TRP A 65 -16.56 -5.86 -7.72
N THR A 66 -15.61 -6.62 -8.31
CA THR A 66 -15.91 -7.95 -8.85
C THR A 66 -16.26 -8.95 -7.76
N ALA A 67 -15.58 -8.92 -6.62
CA ALA A 67 -15.87 -9.79 -5.48
C ALA A 67 -17.26 -9.49 -4.87
N GLN A 68 -17.63 -8.21 -4.75
CA GLN A 68 -18.98 -7.80 -4.35
C GLN A 68 -20.07 -8.30 -5.32
N ARG A 69 -19.80 -8.24 -6.64
CA ARG A 69 -20.71 -8.79 -7.65
C ARG A 69 -20.83 -10.31 -7.57
N ALA A 70 -19.72 -11.02 -7.37
CA ALA A 70 -19.71 -12.47 -7.22
C ALA A 70 -20.53 -12.91 -6.00
N ALA A 71 -20.30 -12.28 -4.83
CA ALA A 71 -21.08 -12.55 -3.62
C ALA A 71 -22.59 -12.34 -3.83
N ARG A 72 -23.00 -11.27 -4.50
CA ARG A 72 -24.42 -11.03 -4.86
C ARG A 72 -24.95 -12.05 -5.85
N GLY A 73 -24.11 -12.56 -6.75
CA GLY A 73 -24.46 -13.65 -7.67
C GLY A 73 -24.85 -14.94 -6.94
N HIS A 74 -24.35 -15.15 -5.71
CA HIS A 74 -24.77 -16.25 -4.82
C HIS A 74 -26.04 -15.92 -4.00
N GLY A 75 -26.75 -14.83 -4.31
CA GLY A 75 -27.96 -14.43 -3.58
C GLY A 75 -27.69 -13.76 -2.23
N LEU A 76 -26.44 -13.36 -1.96
CA LEU A 76 -26.10 -12.68 -0.70
C LEU A 76 -26.50 -11.21 -0.76
N GLU A 77 -27.36 -10.80 0.19
CA GLU A 77 -27.74 -9.40 0.39
C GLU A 77 -26.69 -8.65 1.22
N LEU A 78 -25.66 -8.15 0.54
CA LEU A 78 -24.65 -7.29 1.13
C LEU A 78 -25.21 -5.88 1.38
N ARG A 79 -24.97 -5.34 2.57
CA ARG A 79 -25.37 -3.99 3.01
C ARG A 79 -24.75 -2.92 2.11
N HIS A 80 -23.52 -3.12 1.65
CA HIS A 80 -22.84 -2.17 0.78
C HIS A 80 -23.01 -2.57 -0.70
N GLY A 81 -23.39 -1.59 -1.53
CA GLY A 81 -23.40 -1.67 -2.98
C GLY A 81 -22.02 -1.91 -3.58
N GLY A 82 -21.93 -2.56 -4.75
CA GLY A 82 -20.65 -2.67 -5.48
C GLY A 82 -20.06 -1.29 -5.85
N LEU A 83 -20.91 -0.33 -6.23
CA LEU A 83 -20.49 1.05 -6.46
C LEU A 83 -20.11 1.77 -5.16
N ALA A 84 -20.85 1.52 -4.07
CA ALA A 84 -20.53 2.09 -2.77
C ALA A 84 -19.18 1.58 -2.24
N ALA A 85 -18.85 0.30 -2.48
CA ALA A 85 -17.58 -0.32 -2.09
C ALA A 85 -16.35 0.41 -2.66
N VAL A 86 -16.47 0.96 -3.87
CA VAL A 86 -15.42 1.78 -4.50
C VAL A 86 -15.59 3.27 -4.15
N GLY A 87 -16.82 3.78 -4.11
CA GLY A 87 -17.12 5.19 -3.85
C GLY A 87 -16.63 5.69 -2.49
N TRP A 88 -16.63 4.83 -1.46
CA TRP A 88 -16.18 5.23 -0.12
C TRP A 88 -14.70 5.61 -0.04
N TRP A 89 -13.88 5.20 -1.00
CA TRP A 89 -12.46 5.59 -1.05
C TRP A 89 -12.25 7.07 -1.33
N PHE A 90 -13.25 7.73 -1.92
CA PHE A 90 -13.17 9.14 -2.33
C PHE A 90 -13.76 10.11 -1.31
N VAL A 91 -14.46 9.60 -0.29
CA VAL A 91 -15.07 10.43 0.76
C VAL A 91 -14.13 10.45 1.96
N PRO A 92 -13.43 11.56 2.28
CA PRO A 92 -12.29 11.55 3.22
C PRO A 92 -12.60 10.93 4.59
N ILE A 93 -13.71 11.33 5.21
CA ILE A 93 -14.10 10.84 6.55
C ILE A 93 -14.58 9.39 6.46
N ALA A 94 -15.36 9.05 5.45
CA ALA A 94 -15.88 7.69 5.28
C ALA A 94 -14.76 6.70 4.91
N ASN A 95 -13.74 7.15 4.18
CA ASN A 95 -12.58 6.37 3.80
C ASN A 95 -11.82 5.84 5.02
N LEU A 96 -11.99 6.42 6.22
CA LEU A 96 -11.37 5.92 7.46
C LEU A 96 -11.99 4.62 7.99
N PHE A 97 -13.26 4.34 7.65
CA PHE A 97 -14.01 3.25 8.29
C PHE A 97 -14.77 2.36 7.30
N MET A 98 -15.27 2.94 6.21
CA MET A 98 -16.14 2.24 5.27
C MET A 98 -15.40 1.16 4.46
N PRO A 99 -14.17 1.35 3.97
CA PRO A 99 -13.44 0.28 3.31
C PRO A 99 -13.25 -0.96 4.18
N LEU A 100 -12.93 -0.76 5.46
CA LEU A 100 -12.83 -1.85 6.44
C LEU A 100 -14.18 -2.56 6.62
N ARG A 101 -15.29 -1.82 6.73
CA ARG A 101 -16.64 -2.40 6.87
C ARG A 101 -17.06 -3.19 5.63
N VAL A 102 -16.80 -2.67 4.44
CA VAL A 102 -17.06 -3.33 3.15
C VAL A 102 -16.28 -4.64 3.08
N LEU A 103 -15.01 -4.62 3.49
CA LEU A 103 -14.15 -5.80 3.44
C LEU A 103 -14.51 -6.84 4.49
N ALA A 104 -14.86 -6.41 5.70
CA ALA A 104 -15.35 -7.29 6.77
C ALA A 104 -16.64 -8.01 6.34
N GLU A 105 -17.58 -7.28 5.74
CA GLU A 105 -18.80 -7.86 5.18
C GLU A 105 -18.48 -8.89 4.09
N LEU A 106 -17.59 -8.56 3.16
CA LEU A 106 -17.17 -9.47 2.09
C LEU A 106 -16.43 -10.70 2.62
N TRP A 107 -15.63 -10.56 3.67
CA TRP A 107 -14.95 -11.66 4.35
C TRP A 107 -15.96 -12.65 4.94
N CYS A 108 -16.91 -12.15 5.72
CA CYS A 108 -17.93 -12.99 6.34
C CYS A 108 -18.82 -13.66 5.27
N ALA A 109 -19.17 -12.94 4.22
CA ALA A 109 -19.92 -13.46 3.07
C ALA A 109 -19.19 -14.59 2.34
N ALA A 110 -17.87 -14.48 2.18
CA ALA A 110 -17.05 -15.52 1.55
C ALA A 110 -16.82 -16.74 2.45
N ALA A 111 -16.84 -16.57 3.77
CA ALA A 111 -16.62 -17.64 4.73
C ALA A 111 -17.86 -18.54 4.95
N ASP A 112 -19.07 -18.01 4.77
CA ASP A 112 -20.30 -18.82 4.76
C ASP A 112 -21.32 -18.22 3.78
N PRO A 113 -21.41 -18.73 2.54
CA PRO A 113 -22.27 -18.19 1.50
C PRO A 113 -23.76 -18.52 1.70
N ARG A 114 -24.19 -18.97 2.88
CA ARG A 114 -25.61 -19.18 3.20
C ARG A 114 -26.28 -17.87 3.61
N PRO A 115 -27.52 -17.62 3.16
CA PRO A 115 -28.30 -16.47 3.61
C PRO A 115 -28.38 -16.42 5.14
N VAL A 116 -28.20 -15.23 5.73
CA VAL A 116 -28.29 -14.93 7.18
C VAL A 116 -27.10 -15.40 8.05
N ALA A 117 -26.47 -16.55 7.78
CA ALA A 117 -25.41 -17.11 8.64
C ALA A 117 -24.15 -16.23 8.68
N TRP A 118 -23.75 -15.67 7.53
CA TRP A 118 -22.57 -14.82 7.42
C TRP A 118 -22.59 -13.58 8.33
N ARG A 119 -23.78 -13.02 8.62
CA ARG A 119 -23.92 -11.79 9.43
C ARG A 119 -23.48 -11.95 10.87
N ARG A 120 -23.42 -13.19 11.38
CA ARG A 120 -22.99 -13.50 12.76
C ARG A 120 -21.49 -13.79 12.85
N GLN A 121 -20.79 -13.88 11.73
CA GLN A 121 -19.37 -14.18 11.75
C GLN A 121 -18.56 -12.93 12.10
N SER A 122 -17.57 -13.12 12.99
CA SER A 122 -16.51 -12.15 13.19
C SER A 122 -15.47 -12.30 12.09
N PHE A 123 -15.02 -11.17 11.55
CA PHE A 123 -13.86 -11.13 10.69
C PHE A 123 -12.57 -11.15 11.54
N PRO A 124 -11.47 -11.70 11.03
CA PRO A 124 -10.25 -11.86 11.81
C PRO A 124 -9.55 -10.52 12.09
N SER A 125 -8.92 -10.41 13.25
CA SER A 125 -8.24 -9.20 13.73
C SER A 125 -7.11 -8.72 12.82
N TRP A 126 -6.48 -9.61 12.05
CA TRP A 126 -5.42 -9.23 11.12
C TRP A 126 -5.94 -8.39 9.94
N ILE A 127 -7.25 -8.40 9.62
CA ILE A 127 -7.83 -7.44 8.65
C ILE A 127 -7.81 -6.02 9.23
N VAL A 128 -8.01 -5.88 10.54
CA VAL A 128 -7.83 -4.59 11.22
C VAL A 128 -6.37 -4.18 11.15
N LEU A 129 -5.43 -5.10 11.37
CA LEU A 129 -3.99 -4.81 11.23
C LEU A 129 -3.63 -4.33 9.81
N TRP A 130 -4.17 -4.98 8.77
CA TRP A 130 -4.01 -4.53 7.38
C TRP A 130 -4.52 -3.09 7.20
N TRP A 131 -5.72 -2.81 7.73
CA TRP A 131 -6.33 -1.49 7.62
C TRP A 131 -5.53 -0.40 8.35
N LEU A 132 -5.12 -0.67 9.59
CA LEU A 132 -4.27 0.23 10.37
C LEU A 132 -2.93 0.48 9.68
N SER A 133 -2.37 -0.54 9.01
CA SER A 133 -1.15 -0.40 8.22
C SER A 133 -1.35 0.59 7.06
N LEU A 134 -2.49 0.51 6.36
CA LEU A 134 -2.82 1.47 5.30
C LEU A 134 -3.00 2.90 5.81
N LEU A 135 -3.60 3.09 6.99
CA LEU A 135 -3.76 4.41 7.61
C LEU A 135 -2.44 5.00 8.10
N ALA A 136 -1.52 4.15 8.59
CA ALA A 136 -0.22 4.60 9.08
C ALA A 136 0.71 5.08 7.95
N ILE A 137 0.59 4.55 6.72
CA ILE A 137 1.43 4.96 5.58
C ILE A 137 1.37 6.48 5.31
N PRO A 138 0.20 7.11 5.06
CA PRO A 138 0.14 8.54 4.80
C PRO A 138 0.52 9.38 6.02
N MET A 139 0.25 8.91 7.25
CA MET A 139 0.65 9.62 8.47
C MET A 139 2.17 9.70 8.61
N LEU A 140 2.87 8.60 8.32
CA LEU A 140 4.33 8.55 8.34
C LEU A 140 4.95 9.19 7.08
N GLY A 141 4.22 9.20 5.97
CA GLY A 141 4.65 9.75 4.68
C GLY A 141 4.45 11.26 4.52
N ALA A 142 3.51 11.90 5.22
CA ALA A 142 3.26 13.34 5.10
C ALA A 142 4.52 14.18 5.38
N ALA A 143 5.28 13.81 6.42
CA ALA A 143 6.54 14.45 6.77
C ALA A 143 7.66 14.21 5.74
N LEU A 144 7.53 13.22 4.85
CA LEU A 144 8.48 12.99 3.76
C LEU A 144 8.20 13.92 2.57
N VAL A 145 6.92 14.21 2.28
CA VAL A 145 6.54 15.10 1.17
C VAL A 145 7.03 16.52 1.41
N GLU A 146 6.92 17.03 2.64
CA GLU A 146 7.44 18.35 3.03
C GLU A 146 8.96 18.42 2.84
N GLN A 147 9.70 17.40 3.31
CA GLN A 147 11.16 17.34 3.17
C GLN A 147 11.63 17.25 1.73
N VAL A 148 10.92 16.48 0.90
CA VAL A 148 11.21 16.35 -0.53
C VAL A 148 10.88 17.65 -1.27
N ALA A 149 9.77 18.32 -0.92
CA ALA A 149 9.42 19.62 -1.48
C ALA A 149 10.47 20.66 -1.13
N ASP A 150 10.93 20.73 0.13
CA ASP A 150 12.03 21.60 0.56
C ASP A 150 13.33 21.30 -0.18
N PHE A 151 13.63 20.01 -0.42
CA PHE A 151 14.82 19.62 -1.17
C PHE A 151 14.78 20.08 -2.63
N PHE A 152 13.63 19.93 -3.31
CA PHE A 152 13.50 20.30 -4.72
C PHE A 152 13.24 21.80 -4.95
N LEU A 153 12.55 22.48 -4.04
CA LEU A 153 12.14 23.88 -4.17
C LEU A 153 13.05 24.86 -3.43
N GLY A 154 13.69 24.41 -2.34
CA GLY A 154 14.43 25.28 -1.42
C GLY A 154 15.81 25.68 -1.91
N GLY A 155 16.44 24.95 -2.84
CA GLY A 155 17.70 25.34 -3.50
C GLY A 155 18.94 25.50 -2.59
N VAL A 156 18.83 25.36 -1.27
CA VAL A 156 19.93 25.53 -0.32
C VAL A 156 20.62 24.19 -0.08
N PHE A 157 21.70 23.95 -0.83
CA PHE A 157 22.68 22.91 -0.55
C PHE A 157 23.71 23.46 0.44
N ASP A 158 23.42 23.34 1.73
CA ASP A 158 24.50 23.30 2.72
C ASP A 158 24.88 21.82 2.90
N ASP A 159 26.09 21.45 2.48
CA ASP A 159 26.50 20.05 2.24
C ASP A 159 26.35 19.18 3.49
N SER A 160 26.60 19.73 4.68
CA SER A 160 26.53 19.00 5.96
C SER A 160 25.08 18.78 6.44
N VAL A 161 24.22 19.79 6.33
CA VAL A 161 22.81 19.73 6.73
C VAL A 161 22.02 18.85 5.75
N THR A 162 22.42 18.84 4.48
CA THR A 162 21.79 18.04 3.42
C THR A 162 22.00 16.55 3.63
N ALA A 163 23.21 16.13 4.00
CA ALA A 163 23.54 14.71 4.19
C ALA A 163 22.78 14.10 5.39
N ALA A 164 22.76 14.79 6.54
CA ALA A 164 22.01 14.35 7.73
C ALA A 164 20.50 14.23 7.46
N ARG A 165 19.92 15.17 6.71
CA ARG A 165 18.51 15.11 6.28
C ARG A 165 18.26 13.94 5.34
N MET A 166 19.17 13.69 4.40
CA MET A 166 19.05 12.57 3.46
C MET A 166 19.05 11.21 4.17
N HIS A 167 19.91 11.01 5.18
CA HIS A 167 19.88 9.80 6.00
C HIS A 167 18.59 9.63 6.80
N ALA A 168 17.96 10.71 7.26
CA ALA A 168 16.66 10.65 7.92
C ALA A 168 15.55 10.26 6.93
N ILE A 169 15.57 10.84 5.73
CA ILE A 169 14.66 10.53 4.62
C ILE A 169 14.74 9.05 4.26
N ILE A 170 15.94 8.53 4.01
CA ILE A 170 16.14 7.13 3.58
C ILE A 170 15.69 6.15 4.65
N ARG A 171 16.07 6.35 5.92
CA ARG A 171 15.64 5.46 7.02
C ARG A 171 14.11 5.44 7.16
N ARG A 172 13.47 6.59 7.04
CA ARG A 172 12.00 6.70 7.07
C ARG A 172 11.38 5.97 5.88
N ASP A 173 11.93 6.13 4.68
CA ASP A 173 11.42 5.46 3.48
C ASP A 173 11.56 3.94 3.56
N VAL A 174 12.67 3.42 4.08
CA VAL A 174 12.85 1.98 4.36
C VAL A 174 11.79 1.47 5.33
N ALA A 175 11.51 2.20 6.42
CA ALA A 175 10.46 1.83 7.37
C ALA A 175 9.06 1.85 6.73
N LEU A 176 8.75 2.87 5.92
CA LEU A 176 7.51 2.96 5.15
C LEU A 176 7.35 1.81 4.16
N ASN A 177 8.41 1.43 3.45
CA ASN A 177 8.38 0.30 2.53
C ASN A 177 8.15 -1.01 3.28
N GLY A 178 8.73 -1.20 4.46
CA GLY A 178 8.42 -2.34 5.33
C GLY A 178 6.93 -2.42 5.68
N LEU A 179 6.32 -1.30 6.06
CA LEU A 179 4.89 -1.23 6.34
C LEU A 179 4.02 -1.53 5.10
N VAL A 180 4.40 -1.00 3.92
CA VAL A 180 3.73 -1.29 2.65
C VAL A 180 3.82 -2.77 2.29
N LEU A 181 4.94 -3.43 2.54
CA LEU A 181 5.09 -4.87 2.31
C LEU A 181 4.16 -5.69 3.22
N VAL A 182 4.07 -5.33 4.50
CA VAL A 182 3.11 -5.96 5.44
C VAL A 182 1.67 -5.75 4.94
N ALA A 183 1.30 -4.52 4.59
CA ALA A 183 -0.02 -4.21 4.07
C ALA A 183 -0.32 -4.97 2.76
N GLY A 184 0.63 -5.04 1.82
CA GLY A 184 0.45 -5.76 0.56
C GLY A 184 0.39 -7.28 0.75
N GLY A 185 1.17 -7.85 1.68
CA GLY A 185 1.11 -9.26 2.04
C GLY A 185 -0.24 -9.64 2.64
N LEU A 186 -0.74 -8.84 3.59
CA LEU A 186 -2.08 -9.04 4.15
C LEU A 186 -3.17 -8.85 3.09
N ALA A 187 -3.05 -7.86 2.21
CA ALA A 187 -3.98 -7.68 1.08
C ALA A 187 -4.04 -8.91 0.17
N LEU A 188 -2.89 -9.55 -0.10
CA LEU A 188 -2.84 -10.78 -0.89
C LEU A 188 -3.56 -11.95 -0.19
N VAL A 189 -3.39 -12.08 1.13
CA VAL A 189 -4.10 -13.08 1.93
C VAL A 189 -5.61 -12.83 1.89
N ILE A 190 -6.05 -11.57 2.01
CA ILE A 190 -7.47 -11.18 1.89
C ILE A 190 -8.02 -11.61 0.54
N VAL A 191 -7.35 -11.19 -0.54
CA VAL A 191 -7.78 -11.45 -1.91
C VAL A 191 -7.91 -12.94 -2.18
N THR A 192 -6.88 -13.71 -1.81
CA THR A 192 -6.86 -15.16 -2.05
C THR A 192 -7.93 -15.88 -1.25
N ARG A 193 -8.09 -15.57 0.04
CA ARG A 193 -9.09 -16.21 0.91
C ARG A 193 -10.52 -15.89 0.50
N ILE A 194 -10.84 -14.61 0.26
CA ILE A 194 -12.18 -14.19 -0.18
C ILE A 194 -12.49 -14.79 -1.55
N SER A 195 -11.54 -14.73 -2.50
CA SER A 195 -11.79 -15.27 -3.84
C SER A 195 -11.99 -16.79 -3.80
N ALA A 196 -11.24 -17.53 -2.99
CA ALA A 196 -11.45 -18.97 -2.82
C ALA A 196 -12.84 -19.28 -2.24
N GLY A 197 -13.26 -18.57 -1.18
CA GLY A 197 -14.57 -18.77 -0.56
C GLY A 197 -15.73 -18.48 -1.51
N LEU A 198 -15.60 -17.46 -2.37
CA LEU A 198 -16.60 -17.14 -3.39
C LEU A 198 -16.63 -18.15 -4.55
N LEU A 199 -15.50 -18.79 -4.89
CA LEU A 199 -15.45 -19.78 -5.97
C LEU A 199 -16.05 -21.13 -5.57
N GLU A 200 -15.96 -21.52 -4.31
CA GLU A 200 -16.49 -22.80 -3.82
C GLU A 200 -18.03 -22.85 -3.79
N GLY A 201 -18.69 -21.69 -3.81
CA GLY A 201 -20.15 -21.60 -3.81
C GLY A 201 -20.81 -22.16 -2.53
N PRO A 202 -22.15 -22.10 -2.43
CA PRO A 202 -22.87 -22.77 -1.36
C PRO A 202 -22.72 -24.30 -1.51
N ARG A 203 -22.01 -24.91 -0.55
CA ARG A 203 -21.96 -26.37 -0.39
C ARG A 203 -23.29 -26.92 0.10
#